data_AF-A0A1G9IP08-F1
#
_entry.id   AF-A0A1G9IP08-F1
#
_cell.length_a   1.000
_cell.length_b   1.000
_cell.length_c   1.000
_cell.angle_alpha   90.00
_cell.angle_beta   90.00
_cell.angle_gamma   90.00
#
_symmetry.space_group_name_H-M   'P 1'
#
loop_
_entity.id
_entity.type
_entity.pdbx_description
1 polymer ?
#
loop_
_entity_poly.entity_id
_entity_poly.type
_entity_poly.pdbx_seq_one_letter_code
_entity_poly.pdbx_strand_id
1 'polypeptide(L)' 'MAFAAAVRERAGQAWRALQAARDNDDVHATLVAEHEWEDIRRVARVHGVSLSDGGSLGQGADGRTGA' A
#
# COMPACT_ATOMS: atom_id res chain seq x y z
N MET A 1 -3.71 -16.82 -4.87
CA MET A 1 -4.66 -16.02 -4.06
C MET A 1 -4.94 -14.69 -4.77
N ALA A 2 -5.96 -14.62 -5.62
CA ALA A 2 -6.25 -13.43 -6.45
C ALA A 2 -6.60 -12.18 -5.62
N PHE A 3 -7.30 -12.35 -4.49
CA PHE A 3 -7.67 -11.25 -3.61
C PHE A 3 -6.45 -10.49 -3.04
N ALA A 4 -5.48 -11.22 -2.48
CA ALA A 4 -4.29 -10.59 -1.91
C ALA A 4 -3.50 -9.80 -2.95
N ALA A 5 -3.41 -10.30 -4.19
CA ALA A 5 -2.80 -9.59 -5.30
C ALA A 5 -3.56 -8.30 -5.64
N ALA A 6 -4.89 -8.36 -5.74
CA ALA A 6 -5.73 -7.19 -6.00
C ALA A 6 -5.62 -6.12 -4.89
N VAL A 7 -5.61 -6.53 -3.62
CA VAL A 7 -5.43 -5.59 -2.49
C VAL A 7 -4.07 -4.91 -2.56
N ARG A 8 -3.00 -5.67 -2.87
CA ARG A 8 -1.65 -5.13 -3.01
C ARG A 8 -1.51 -4.18 -4.20
N GLU A 9 -2.16 -4.50 -5.31
CA GLU A 9 -2.19 -3.63 -6.49
C GLU A 9 -2.90 -2.31 -6.17
N ARG A 10 -4.10 -2.39 -5.56
CA ARG A 10 -4.86 -1.20 -5.17
C ARG A 10 -4.11 -0.35 -4.14
N ALA A 11 -3.43 -1.00 -3.19
CA ALA A 11 -2.55 -0.33 -2.24
C ALA A 11 -1.42 0.45 -2.95
N GLY A 12 -0.77 -0.17 -3.94
CA GLY A 12 0.28 0.49 -4.71
C GLY A 12 -0.22 1.65 -5.58
N GLN A 13 -1.47 1.62 -6.03
CA GLN A 13 -2.10 2.73 -6.75
C GLN A 13 -2.45 3.89 -5.82
N ALA A 14 -3.10 3.60 -4.68
CA ALA A 14 -3.48 4.62 -3.70
C ALA A 14 -2.24 5.32 -3.11
N TRP A 15 -1.17 4.58 -2.84
CA TRP A 15 0.09 5.16 -2.38
C TRP A 15 0.69 6.13 -3.41
N ARG A 16 0.68 5.76 -4.70
CA ARG A 16 1.17 6.64 -5.77
C ARG A 16 0.32 7.90 -5.92
N ALA A 17 -1.01 7.79 -5.79
CA ALA A 17 -1.91 8.94 -5.82
C ALA A 17 -1.64 9.89 -4.63
N LEU A 18 -1.42 9.33 -3.43
CA LEU A 18 -1.07 10.11 -2.25
C LEU A 18 0.25 10.87 -2.43
N GLN A 19 1.28 10.21 -2.95
CA GLN A 19 2.56 10.86 -3.23
C GLN A 19 2.40 11.98 -4.27
N ALA A 20 1.66 11.73 -5.37
CA ALA A 20 1.40 12.76 -6.37
C ALA A 20 0.60 13.95 -5.80
N ALA A 21 -0.35 13.72 -4.91
CA ALA A 21 -1.10 14.81 -4.26
C ALA A 21 -0.19 15.66 -3.36
N ARG A 22 0.70 15.02 -2.61
CA ARG A 22 1.71 15.70 -1.77
C ARG A 22 2.71 16.49 -2.60
N ASP A 23 3.22 15.91 -3.68
CA ASP A 23 4.19 16.55 -4.58
C ASP A 23 3.59 17.80 -5.27
N ASN A 24 2.27 17.84 -5.44
CA ASN A 24 1.56 18.98 -6.03
C ASN A 24 1.04 20.00 -4.98
N ASP A 25 1.33 19.81 -3.69
CA ASP A 25 0.78 20.59 -2.58
C ASP A 25 -0.76 20.68 -2.59
N ASP A 26 -1.44 19.69 -3.17
CA ASP A 26 -2.90 19.63 -3.19
C ASP A 26 -3.40 19.02 -1.89
N VAL A 27 -3.73 19.91 -0.94
CA VAL A 27 -4.22 19.54 0.40
C VAL A 27 -5.51 18.72 0.33
N HIS A 28 -6.43 19.07 -0.59
CA HIS A 28 -7.69 18.35 -0.71
C HIS A 28 -7.47 16.94 -1.23
N ALA A 29 -6.70 16.81 -2.32
CA ALA A 29 -6.36 15.51 -2.88
C ALA A 29 -5.54 14.65 -1.90
N THR A 30 -4.68 15.27 -1.09
CA THR A 30 -3.91 14.58 -0.05
C THR A 30 -4.84 13.97 0.98
N LEU A 31 -5.79 14.73 1.53
CA LEU A 31 -6.74 14.22 2.52
C LEU A 31 -7.60 13.07 1.97
N VAL A 32 -8.06 13.18 0.73
CA VAL A 32 -8.82 12.10 0.06
C VAL A 32 -7.96 10.86 -0.10
N ALA A 33 -6.73 11.00 -0.59
CA ALA A 33 -5.83 9.87 -0.81
C ALA A 33 -5.36 9.21 0.51
N GLU A 34 -5.20 9.98 1.58
CA GLU A 34 -4.91 9.46 2.93
C GLU A 34 -6.08 8.61 3.44
N HIS A 35 -7.32 9.08 3.28
CA HIS A 35 -8.50 8.32 3.67
C HIS A 35 -8.62 7.00 2.90
N GLU A 36 -8.43 7.02 1.58
CA GLU A 36 -8.41 5.80 0.76
C GLU A 36 -7.30 4.82 1.20
N TRP A 37 -6.12 5.35 1.53
CA TRP A 37 -5.01 4.54 2.01
C TRP A 37 -5.32 3.84 3.34
N GLU A 38 -5.95 4.54 4.28
CA GLU A 38 -6.37 3.96 5.56
C GLU A 38 -7.40 2.84 5.39
N ASP A 39 -8.37 3.02 4.50
CA ASP A 39 -9.38 2.00 4.20
C ASP A 39 -8.77 0.73 3.59
N ILE A 40 -7.82 0.89 2.67
CA ILE A 40 -7.09 -0.25 2.10
C ILE A 40 -6.29 -0.98 3.18
N ARG A 41 -5.62 -0.25 4.10
CA ARG A 41 -4.91 -0.85 5.24
C ARG A 41 -5.86 -1.61 6.16
N ARG A 42 -7.06 -1.09 6.39
CA ARG A 42 -8.11 -1.76 7.19
C ARG A 42 -8.53 -3.07 6.54
N VAL A 43 -8.87 -3.05 5.25
CA VAL A 43 -9.26 -4.25 4.48
C VAL A 43 -8.12 -5.28 4.50
N ALA A 44 -6.89 -4.85 4.23
CA ALA A 44 -5.74 -5.73 4.25
C ALA A 44 -5.54 -6.42 5.61
N ARG A 45 -5.66 -5.67 6.72
CA ARG A 45 -5.58 -6.21 8.08
C ARG A 45 -6.66 -7.24 8.36
N VAL A 46 -7.91 -6.96 8.01
CA VAL A 46 -9.05 -7.87 8.22
C VAL A 46 -8.87 -9.20 7.50
N HIS A 47 -8.24 -9.17 6.33
CA HIS A 47 -8.03 -10.35 5.49
C HIS A 47 -6.61 -10.96 5.60
N GLY A 48 -5.79 -10.51 6.56
CA GLY A 48 -4.44 -11.04 6.78
C GLY A 48 -3.44 -10.74 5.64
N VAL A 49 -3.71 -9.73 4.82
CA VAL A 49 -2.81 -9.28 3.75
C VAL A 49 -1.78 -8.31 4.34
N SER A 50 -0.50 -8.70 4.30
CA SER A 50 0.59 -7.79 4.65
C SER A 50 0.83 -6.78 3.52
N LEU A 51 0.81 -5.49 3.86
CA LEU A 51 1.18 -4.35 3.02
C LEU A 51 2.43 -3.70 3.63
N SER A 52 3.44 -3.37 2.83
CA SER A 52 4.58 -2.58 3.30
C SER A 52 4.19 -1.09 3.39
N ASP A 53 4.90 -0.32 4.22
CA ASP A 53 4.65 1.11 4.50
C ASP A 53 4.93 2.06 3.31
N GLY A 54 4.80 1.58 2.07
CA GLY A 54 4.92 2.39 0.86
C GLY A 54 4.21 1.77 -0.35
N GLY A 55 3.14 0.99 -0.12
CA GLY A 55 2.36 0.34 -1.18
C GLY A 55 3.13 -0.68 -2.03
N SER A 56 4.43 -0.90 -1.77
CA SER A 56 5.23 -1.91 -2.44
C SER A 56 5.03 -3.28 -1.81
N LEU A 57 5.03 -4.29 -2.66
CA LEU A 57 5.07 -5.69 -2.28
C LEU A 57 6.34 -5.91 -1.44
N GLY A 58 6.19 -6.22 -0.16
CA GLY A 58 7.29 -6.77 0.63
C GLY A 58 7.79 -8.02 -0.08
N GLN A 59 8.91 -7.89 -0.80
CA GLN A 59 9.73 -9.01 -1.21
C GLN A 59 10.35 -9.51 0.09
N GLY A 60 9.82 -10.64 0.58
CA GLY A 60 10.37 -11.29 1.76
C GLY A 60 11.86 -11.51 1.54
N ALA A 61 12.68 -10.94 2.42
CA ALA A 61 14.06 -11.33 2.60
C ALA A 61 14.07 -12.74 3.23
N ASP A 62 13.71 -13.74 2.42
CA ASP A 62 14.08 -15.12 2.60
C ASP A 62 15.35 -15.33 1.77
N GLY A 63 16.46 -15.48 2.48
CA GLY A 63 17.78 -15.72 1.91
C GLY A 63 18.81 -16.04 2.99
N ARG A 64 18.46 -16.94 3.91
CA ARG A 64 19.45 -17.62 4.76
C ARG A 64 20.20 -18.62 3.89
N THR A 65 21.46 -18.36 3.52
CA THR A 65 22.48 -19.41 3.32
C THR A 65 23.90 -18.85 3.26
N GLY A 66 24.85 -19.58 3.88
CA GLY A 66 26.30 -19.32 3.88
C GLY A 66 26.81 -19.12 5.32
N ALA A 67 26.89 -20.16 6.16
CA ALA A 67 27.94 -21.20 6.18
C ALA A 67 29.31 -20.62 6.51
#